data_AF-A0A6B9GB40-F1
#
_entry.id   AF-A0A6B9GB40-F1
#
_cell.length_a   1.000
_cell.length_b   1.000
_cell.length_c   1.000
_cell.angle_alpha   90.00
_cell.angle_beta   90.00
_cell.angle_gamma   90.00
#
_symmetry.space_group_name_H-M   'P 1'
#
loop_
_entity.id
_entity.type
_entity.pdbx_description
1 polymer ?
#
loop_
_entity_poly.entity_id
_entity_poly.type
_entity_poly.pdbx_seq_one_letter_code
_entity_poly.pdbx_strand_id
1 'polypeptide(L)'
;MVLASVLMAGISSVSHASEMAFFLSTSIPEKQLAILMKAAEARGIPVYLRGLVNDSMEQTAQYMLHLVSQYQVRGVLIDPMRFERYGVKQVPALVQSCGERFDILYGNVALSDALTLLAERGECRPFVSAD
;
A
#
# COMPACT_ATOMS: atom_id res chain seq x y z
N MET A 1 15.80 -38.57 41.27
CA MET A 1 17.00 -37.87 40.73
C MET A 1 17.34 -38.52 39.41
N VAL A 2 17.36 -37.89 38.23
CA VAL A 2 16.98 -36.57 37.71
C VAL A 2 16.71 -36.86 36.22
N LEU A 3 15.55 -36.49 35.69
CA LEU A 3 15.37 -36.38 34.24
C LEU A 3 14.55 -35.11 34.00
N ALA A 4 15.25 -33.98 33.94
CA ALA A 4 14.69 -32.72 33.48
C ALA A 4 14.84 -32.66 31.96
N SER A 5 13.76 -32.98 31.25
CA SER A 5 13.65 -32.75 29.81
C SER A 5 13.37 -31.26 29.58
N VAL A 6 14.40 -30.51 29.17
CA VAL A 6 14.24 -29.14 28.70
C VAL A 6 13.68 -29.19 27.28
N LEU A 7 12.40 -28.86 27.10
CA LEU A 7 11.86 -28.51 25.79
C LEU A 7 12.48 -27.17 25.38
N MET A 8 13.35 -27.19 24.37
CA MET A 8 13.76 -25.98 23.66
C MET A 8 12.54 -25.43 22.91
N ALA A 9 12.07 -24.26 23.34
CA ALA A 9 11.03 -23.51 22.67
C ALA A 9 11.47 -23.16 21.25
N GLY A 10 10.63 -23.49 20.26
CA GLY A 10 10.85 -23.19 18.86
C GLY A 10 11.04 -21.69 18.62
N ILE A 11 12.05 -21.35 17.85
CA ILE A 11 12.20 -20.02 17.27
C ILE A 11 11.11 -19.89 16.22
N SER A 12 10.02 -19.19 16.55
CA SER A 12 9.02 -18.78 15.58
C SER A 12 9.72 -17.96 14.51
N SER A 13 9.78 -18.44 13.26
CA SER A 13 10.21 -17.59 12.15
C SER A 13 9.22 -16.44 12.07
N VAL A 14 9.68 -15.22 12.38
CA VAL A 14 8.90 -14.01 12.09
C VAL A 14 8.83 -13.94 10.56
N SER A 15 7.74 -14.46 10.00
CA SER A 15 7.35 -14.17 8.63
C SER A 15 7.12 -12.66 8.59
N HIS A 16 8.08 -11.90 8.07
CA HIS A 16 7.91 -10.48 7.88
C HIS A 16 6.77 -10.32 6.88
N ALA A 17 5.60 -9.91 7.38
CA ALA A 17 4.43 -9.69 6.55
C ALA A 17 4.77 -8.58 5.56
N SER A 18 4.91 -8.95 4.28
CA SER A 18 5.07 -7.96 3.23
C SER A 18 3.73 -7.31 2.96
N GLU A 19 3.69 -5.98 2.96
CA GLU A 19 2.49 -5.20 2.74
C GLU A 19 2.67 -4.32 1.50
N MET A 20 1.62 -4.21 0.70
CA MET A 20 1.53 -3.23 -0.38
C MET A 20 0.56 -2.12 0.03
N ALA A 21 0.90 -0.87 -0.27
CA ALA A 21 0.04 0.27 0.00
C ALA A 21 0.16 1.31 -1.12
N PHE A 22 -0.97 1.79 -1.64
CA PHE A 22 -0.97 2.79 -2.71
C PHE A 22 -1.48 4.14 -2.20
N PHE A 23 -0.62 5.15 -2.22
CA PHE A 23 -0.90 6.47 -1.67
C PHE A 23 -1.29 7.44 -2.79
N LEU A 24 -2.51 7.96 -2.70
CA LEU A 24 -3.13 8.84 -3.69
C LEU A 24 -3.65 10.13 -3.03
N SER A 25 -4.14 11.07 -3.83
CA SER A 25 -4.81 12.29 -3.35
C SER A 25 -5.83 12.77 -4.39
N THR A 26 -6.78 13.58 -3.95
CA THR A 26 -7.77 14.26 -4.81
C THR A 26 -7.16 15.40 -5.64
N SER A 27 -5.88 15.73 -5.44
CA SER A 27 -5.12 16.59 -6.37
C SER A 27 -4.82 15.93 -7.71
N ILE A 28 -4.93 14.59 -7.79
CA ILE A 28 -4.83 13.84 -9.05
C ILE A 28 -6.12 14.05 -9.84
N PRO A 29 -6.06 14.30 -11.16
CA PRO A 29 -7.26 14.43 -11.99
C PRO A 29 -8.21 13.24 -11.82
N GLU A 30 -9.50 13.53 -11.62
CA GLU A 30 -10.52 12.54 -11.20
C GLU A 30 -10.49 11.23 -11.99
N LYS A 31 -10.50 11.33 -13.33
CA LYS A 31 -10.48 10.14 -14.21
C LYS A 31 -9.21 9.30 -14.00
N GLN A 32 -8.08 9.95 -13.81
CA GLN A 32 -6.80 9.28 -13.54
C GLN A 32 -6.80 8.65 -12.15
N LEU A 33 -7.32 9.36 -11.14
CA LEU A 33 -7.49 8.84 -9.78
C LEU A 33 -8.34 7.56 -9.80
N ALA A 34 -9.46 7.55 -10.51
CA ALA A 34 -10.33 6.39 -10.65
C ALA A 34 -9.61 5.19 -11.32
N ILE A 35 -8.83 5.42 -12.38
CA ILE A 35 -8.03 4.38 -13.05
C ILE A 35 -7.02 3.76 -12.07
N LEU A 36 -6.32 4.59 -11.30
CA LEU A 36 -5.34 4.14 -10.30
C LEU A 36 -5.99 3.33 -9.18
N MET A 37 -7.13 3.80 -8.66
CA MET A 37 -7.91 3.09 -7.64
C MET A 37 -8.37 1.73 -8.14
N LYS A 38 -8.92 1.66 -9.36
CA LYS A 38 -9.34 0.40 -9.98
C LYS A 38 -8.18 -0.58 -10.16
N ALA A 39 -7.02 -0.09 -10.58
CA ALA A 39 -5.84 -0.92 -10.75
C ALA A 39 -5.39 -1.56 -9.42
N ALA A 40 -5.42 -0.79 -8.33
CA ALA A 40 -5.07 -1.26 -6.98
C ALA A 40 -6.11 -2.22 -6.43
N GLU A 41 -7.39 -1.91 -6.61
CA GLU A 41 -8.49 -2.78 -6.22
C GLU A 41 -8.41 -4.16 -6.88
N ALA A 42 -8.13 -4.21 -8.18
CA ALA A 42 -7.97 -5.45 -8.93
C ALA A 42 -6.82 -6.34 -8.40
N ARG A 43 -5.90 -5.76 -7.61
CA ARG A 43 -4.73 -6.44 -7.04
C ARG A 43 -4.81 -6.59 -5.51
N GLY A 44 -5.93 -6.21 -4.90
CA GLY A 44 -6.09 -6.24 -3.45
C GLY A 44 -5.16 -5.27 -2.71
N ILE A 45 -4.64 -4.25 -3.39
CA ILE A 45 -3.76 -3.25 -2.77
C ILE A 45 -4.64 -2.16 -2.14
N PRO A 46 -4.55 -1.91 -0.82
CA PRO A 46 -5.27 -0.83 -0.19
C PRO A 46 -4.81 0.53 -0.71
N VAL A 47 -5.79 1.42 -0.94
CA VAL A 47 -5.55 2.81 -1.32
C VAL A 47 -5.67 3.71 -0.09
N TYR A 48 -4.63 4.49 0.17
CA TYR A 48 -4.61 5.52 1.21
C TYR A 48 -4.72 6.90 0.56
N LEU A 49 -5.80 7.60 0.85
CA LEU A 49 -6.06 8.94 0.34
C LEU A 49 -5.44 9.98 1.28
N ARG A 50 -4.63 10.89 0.72
CA ARG A 50 -4.04 12.00 1.47
C ARG A 50 -5.09 13.09 1.71
N GLY A 51 -5.27 13.42 2.99
CA GLY A 51 -6.07 14.57 3.42
C GLY A 51 -7.54 14.41 3.09
N LEU A 52 -8.25 15.52 3.13
CA LEU A 52 -9.69 15.62 2.90
C LEU A 52 -9.96 16.57 1.75
N VAL A 53 -11.10 16.40 1.08
CA VAL A 53 -11.60 17.39 0.13
C VAL A 53 -12.01 18.64 0.91
N ASN A 54 -11.35 19.76 0.63
CA ASN A 54 -11.60 21.06 1.28
C ASN A 54 -11.64 20.98 2.83
N ASP A 55 -10.77 20.17 3.42
CA ASP A 55 -10.71 19.93 4.88
C ASP A 55 -12.02 19.44 5.52
N SER A 56 -12.92 18.85 4.72
CA SER A 56 -14.24 18.39 5.16
C SER A 56 -14.43 16.89 4.94
N MET A 57 -14.77 16.18 6.02
CA MET A 57 -15.14 14.77 5.96
C MET A 57 -16.41 14.55 5.14
N GLU A 58 -17.38 15.47 5.24
CA GLU A 58 -18.65 15.39 4.50
C GLU A 58 -18.39 15.50 2.99
N GLN A 59 -17.62 16.50 2.57
CA GLN A 59 -17.28 16.67 1.15
C GLN A 59 -16.44 15.50 0.64
N THR A 60 -15.55 14.96 1.48
CA THR A 60 -14.77 13.76 1.14
C THR A 60 -15.67 12.55 0.93
N ALA A 61 -16.66 12.34 1.80
CA ALA A 61 -17.64 11.26 1.66
C ALA A 61 -18.48 11.42 0.39
N GLN A 62 -18.98 12.63 0.11
CA GLN A 62 -19.73 12.94 -1.12
C GLN A 62 -18.88 12.69 -2.37
N TYR A 63 -17.62 13.13 -2.37
CA TYR A 63 -16.69 12.89 -3.47
C TYR A 63 -16.43 11.40 -3.68
N MET A 64 -16.21 10.62 -2.60
CA MET A 64 -16.04 9.17 -2.70
C MET A 64 -17.31 8.48 -3.20
N LEU A 65 -18.50 8.87 -2.73
CA LEU A 65 -19.78 8.35 -3.22
C LEU A 65 -19.96 8.63 -4.72
N HIS A 66 -19.57 9.83 -5.18
CA HIS A 66 -19.53 10.16 -6.61
C HIS A 66 -18.60 9.21 -7.37
N LEU A 67 -17.37 8.98 -6.88
CA LEU A 67 -16.45 8.04 -7.54
C LEU A 67 -17.00 6.60 -7.58
N VAL A 68 -17.62 6.14 -6.49
CA VAL A 68 -18.28 4.82 -6.42
C VAL A 68 -19.40 4.74 -7.46
N SER A 69 -20.22 5.78 -7.57
CA SER A 69 -21.33 5.81 -8.54
C SER A 69 -20.86 5.87 -9.99
N GLN A 70 -19.89 6.74 -10.31
CA GLN A 70 -19.45 6.99 -11.69
C GLN A 70 -18.46 5.96 -12.20
N TYR A 71 -17.51 5.55 -11.36
CA TYR A 71 -16.39 4.69 -11.77
C TYR A 71 -16.39 3.34 -11.07
N GLN A 72 -17.35 3.06 -10.18
CA GLN A 72 -17.49 1.78 -9.47
C GLN A 72 -16.30 1.42 -8.57
N VAL A 73 -15.51 2.40 -8.13
CA VAL A 73 -14.44 2.16 -7.15
C VAL A 73 -15.03 1.67 -5.83
N ARG A 74 -14.25 0.95 -5.03
CA ARG A 74 -14.68 0.34 -3.77
C ARG A 74 -14.43 1.23 -2.54
N GLY A 75 -13.67 2.32 -2.71
CA GLY A 75 -13.39 3.30 -1.66
C GLY A 75 -11.91 3.43 -1.34
N VAL A 76 -11.61 4.13 -0.25
CA VAL A 76 -10.25 4.45 0.19
C VAL A 76 -10.15 4.38 1.71
N LEU A 77 -8.92 4.32 2.20
CA LEU A 77 -8.57 4.51 3.60
C LEU A 77 -8.02 5.91 3.80
N ILE A 78 -8.26 6.49 4.98
CA ILE A 78 -7.67 7.76 5.40
C ILE A 78 -6.87 7.46 6.67
N ASP A 79 -5.54 7.47 6.56
CA ASP A 79 -4.62 7.12 7.64
C ASP A 79 -3.37 8.02 7.56
N PRO A 80 -3.36 9.17 8.26
CA PRO A 80 -2.22 10.10 8.22
C PRO A 80 -0.95 9.49 8.82
N MET A 81 -1.06 8.64 9.84
CA MET A 81 0.08 7.99 10.49
C MET A 81 0.84 7.09 9.51
N ARG A 82 0.16 6.52 8.52
CA ARG A 82 0.79 5.70 7.49
C ARG A 82 1.56 6.54 6.47
N PHE A 83 1.08 7.72 6.12
CA PHE A 83 1.86 8.67 5.30
C PHE A 83 3.15 9.08 6.02
N GLU A 84 3.07 9.32 7.34
CA GLU A 84 4.23 9.65 8.18
C GLU A 84 5.20 8.47 8.30
N ARG A 85 4.69 7.26 8.60
CA ARG A 85 5.49 6.03 8.74
C ARG A 85 6.42 5.80 7.54
N TYR A 86 5.86 5.91 6.34
CA TYR A 86 6.62 5.69 5.11
C TYR A 86 7.28 6.97 4.58
N GLY A 87 7.08 8.12 5.21
CA GLY A 87 7.63 9.39 4.76
C GLY A 87 7.20 9.76 3.33
N VAL A 88 5.97 9.41 2.93
CA VAL A 88 5.46 9.68 1.59
C VAL A 88 5.26 11.18 1.43
N LYS A 89 6.10 11.83 0.61
CA LYS A 89 6.06 13.29 0.39
C LYS A 89 5.27 13.72 -0.83
N GLN A 90 5.07 12.81 -1.77
CA GLN A 90 4.48 13.06 -3.08
C GLN A 90 3.48 11.94 -3.40
N VAL A 91 2.52 12.21 -4.28
CA VAL A 91 1.59 11.21 -4.79
C VAL A 91 1.48 11.34 -6.31
N PRO A 92 1.15 10.26 -7.05
CA PRO A 92 0.95 8.89 -6.56
C PRO A 92 2.26 8.23 -6.09
N ALA A 93 2.15 7.35 -5.09
CA ALA A 93 3.28 6.59 -4.55
C ALA A 93 2.87 5.17 -4.18
N LEU A 94 3.54 4.16 -4.73
CA LEU A 94 3.38 2.76 -4.35
C LEU A 94 4.46 2.38 -3.33
N VAL A 95 4.05 1.80 -2.20
CA VAL A 95 4.95 1.31 -1.16
C VAL A 95 4.87 -0.20 -1.10
N GLN A 96 6.03 -0.85 -1.01
CA GLN A 96 6.16 -2.25 -0.61
C GLN A 96 6.96 -2.30 0.69
N SER A 97 6.35 -2.78 1.77
CA SER A 97 7.03 -3.05 3.03
C SER A 97 7.48 -4.51 3.10
N CYS A 98 8.64 -4.75 3.72
CA CYS A 98 9.19 -6.08 3.99
C CYS A 98 9.76 -6.15 5.41
N GLY A 99 8.95 -5.74 6.39
CA GLY A 99 9.34 -5.67 7.79
C GLY A 99 9.66 -4.25 8.23
N GLU A 100 10.87 -4.03 8.72
CA GLU A 100 11.37 -2.70 9.11
C GLU A 100 11.84 -1.87 7.90
N ARG A 101 11.96 -2.50 6.72
CA ARG A 101 12.35 -1.86 5.46
C ARG A 101 11.17 -1.72 4.53
N PHE A 102 11.25 -0.75 3.63
CA PHE A 102 10.25 -0.53 2.59
C PHE A 102 10.89 0.10 1.36
N ASP A 103 10.31 -0.19 0.20
CA ASP A 103 10.55 0.51 -1.06
C ASP A 103 9.42 1.50 -1.32
N ILE A 104 9.74 2.63 -1.98
CA ILE A 104 8.75 3.58 -2.47
C ILE A 104 9.02 3.88 -3.94
N LEU A 105 7.98 3.73 -4.76
CA LEU A 105 7.99 4.14 -6.15
C LEU A 105 7.02 5.29 -6.36
N TYR A 106 7.56 6.42 -6.80
CA TYR A 106 6.78 7.62 -7.13
C TYR A 106 6.49 7.71 -8.63
N GLY A 107 5.37 8.35 -8.97
CA GLY A 107 5.09 8.80 -10.33
C GLY A 107 3.95 8.06 -11.03
N ASN A 108 3.60 8.56 -12.20
CA ASN A 108 2.44 8.13 -12.97
C ASN A 108 2.78 7.01 -13.97
N VAL A 109 3.26 5.88 -13.46
CA VAL A 109 3.42 4.65 -14.24
C VAL A 109 2.21 3.74 -14.06
N ALA A 110 1.98 2.81 -14.99
CA ALA A 110 0.95 1.80 -14.80
C ALA A 110 1.28 0.97 -13.55
N LEU A 111 0.26 0.62 -12.76
CA LEU A 111 0.48 -0.09 -11.50
C LEU A 111 1.14 -1.46 -11.71
N SER A 112 0.88 -2.13 -12.84
CA SER A 112 1.61 -3.35 -13.23
C SER A 112 3.11 -3.12 -13.30
N ASP A 113 3.51 -2.04 -13.95
CA ASP A 113 4.91 -1.75 -14.23
C ASP A 113 5.62 -1.32 -12.95
N ALA A 114 4.93 -0.56 -12.09
CA ALA A 114 5.41 -0.24 -10.75
C ALA A 114 5.69 -1.52 -9.94
N LEU A 115 4.78 -2.50 -9.98
CA LEU A 115 4.95 -3.76 -9.28
C LEU A 115 6.13 -4.57 -9.85
N THR A 116 6.27 -4.61 -11.17
CA THR A 116 7.42 -5.25 -11.83
C THR A 116 8.72 -4.59 -11.40
N LEU A 117 8.79 -3.26 -11.39
CA LEU A 117 9.97 -2.52 -10.97
C LEU A 117 10.35 -2.81 -9.51
N LEU A 118 9.38 -2.88 -8.61
CA LEU A 118 9.62 -3.25 -7.21
C LEU A 118 10.10 -4.70 -7.08
N ALA A 119 9.49 -5.63 -7.81
CA ALA A 119 9.88 -7.04 -7.78
C ALA A 119 11.28 -7.29 -8.34
N GLU A 120 11.69 -6.55 -9.38
CA GLU A 120 12.99 -6.72 -10.02
C GLU A 120 14.11 -5.93 -9.35
N ARG A 121 13.81 -4.71 -8.87
CA ARG A 121 14.83 -3.73 -8.48
C ARG A 121 14.71 -3.26 -7.03
N GLY A 122 13.58 -3.52 -6.36
CA GLY A 122 13.35 -3.13 -4.97
C GLY A 122 14.27 -3.87 -3.99
N GLU A 123 14.49 -3.26 -2.83
CA GLU A 123 15.18 -3.91 -1.70
C GLU A 123 14.30 -4.95 -1.01
N CYS A 124 12.97 -4.81 -1.14
CA CYS A 124 11.95 -5.72 -0.66
C CYS A 124 11.56 -6.80 -1.69
N ARG A 125 12.35 -6.98 -2.75
CA ARG A 125 12.15 -8.08 -3.71
C ARG A 125 12.12 -9.43 -3.00
N PRO A 126 11.20 -10.34 -3.38
CA PRO A 126 11.16 -11.68 -2.79
C PRO A 126 12.49 -12.38 -3.06
N PHE A 127 13.06 -13.00 -2.02
CA PHE A 127 14.22 -13.85 -2.20
C PHE A 127 13.76 -15.12 -2.91
N VAL A 128 14.13 -15.26 -4.19
CA VAL A 128 13.98 -16.51 -4.93
C VAL A 128 15.29 -17.25 -4.77
N SER A 129 15.30 -18.37 -4.03
CA SER A 129 16.44 -19.29 -4.05
C SER A 129 16.55 -19.84 -5.46
N ALA A 130 17.74 -19.74 -6.05
CA ALA A 130 18.06 -20.47 -7.27
C ALA A 130 18.22 -21.94 -6.88
N ASP A 131 17.16 -22.71 -7.10
CA ASP A 131 17.20 -24.18 -7.08
C ASP A 131 17.76 -24.69 -8.42
#